data_AF-A0AAD4H697-F1
#
_entry.id   AF-A0AAD4H697-F1
#
_cell.length_a   1.000
_cell.length_b   1.000
_cell.length_c   1.000
_cell.angle_alpha   90.00
_cell.angle_beta   90.00
_cell.angle_gamma   90.00
#
_symmetry.space_group_name_H-M   'P 1'
#
loop_
_entity.id
_entity.type
_entity.pdbx_description
1 polymer ?
#
loop_
_entity_poly.entity_id
_entity_poly.type
_entity_poly.pdbx_seq_one_letter_code
_entity_poly.pdbx_strand_id
1 'polypeptide(L)'
;MQFSTIFSLTVVASMTILSAMAAPAPVCNKACTKIYKPVCAKLQSGKTQTFGNACEMNVFNCENPSNKFSLVAETACEDVAPVCNKACTKIWAPVCAKLLSGETKTFGNKCTMDVFNCENPKEKAELLASSECPSTPAPVCNKACPFIYKPVCGKLQSGKTQTFSNSCEMNVFNCENPAAKAEFVAETACEEVAAPVCNKACTREYRPVCAKLQSGETQTFGNKCTLDVFNCEHPNEKAEFVTASACPAAPVVCKKACNKMYAPVCAKLQSGETKTFGNQCTLDVYNCENPNALAQFVSNNECQN
;
A
#
# COMPACT_ATOMS: atom_id res chain seq x y z
N MET A 1 38.78 -5.75 -83.60
CA MET A 1 40.23 -5.46 -83.54
C MET A 1 40.46 -4.59 -82.31
N GLN A 2 41.31 -4.85 -81.32
CA GLN A 2 42.27 -5.89 -81.00
C GLN A 2 42.56 -5.73 -79.48
N PHE A 3 42.73 -6.87 -78.80
CA PHE A 3 43.70 -7.20 -77.74
C PHE A 3 44.14 -6.21 -76.64
N SER A 4 43.95 -6.68 -75.40
CA SER A 4 44.95 -6.90 -74.33
C SER A 4 45.88 -5.76 -73.87
N THR A 5 45.91 -5.53 -72.55
CA THR A 5 47.10 -5.87 -71.72
C THR A 5 46.76 -5.81 -70.22
N ILE A 6 47.11 -6.89 -69.53
CA ILE A 6 47.04 -7.06 -68.07
C ILE A 6 48.41 -6.64 -67.52
N PHE A 7 48.44 -5.71 -66.57
CA PHE A 7 49.62 -5.45 -65.74
C PHE A 7 49.32 -5.83 -64.30
N SER A 8 49.86 -6.98 -63.89
CA SER A 8 49.95 -7.39 -62.50
C SER A 8 51.06 -6.57 -61.81
N LEU A 9 50.72 -5.78 -60.79
CA LEU A 9 51.70 -5.18 -59.89
C LEU A 9 51.41 -5.63 -58.47
N THR A 10 52.23 -6.57 -57.99
CA THR A 10 52.33 -6.99 -56.60
C THR A 10 53.06 -5.91 -55.80
N VAL A 11 52.37 -5.26 -54.85
CA VAL A 11 53.01 -4.41 -53.84
C VAL A 11 52.90 -5.08 -52.48
N VAL A 12 54.06 -5.34 -51.89
CA VAL A 12 54.30 -6.08 -50.66
C VAL A 12 53.75 -5.29 -49.48
N ALA A 13 52.80 -5.88 -48.74
CA ALA A 13 52.30 -5.32 -47.48
C ALA A 13 53.36 -5.48 -46.39
N SER A 14 54.01 -4.38 -46.01
CA SER A 14 54.91 -4.33 -44.85
C SER A 14 54.06 -4.26 -43.57
N MET A 15 53.95 -5.37 -42.84
CA MET A 15 53.37 -5.38 -41.49
C MET A 15 54.36 -4.74 -40.51
N THR A 16 54.16 -3.47 -40.17
CA THR A 16 54.73 -2.88 -38.95
C THR A 16 53.83 -3.26 -37.77
N ILE A 17 54.31 -4.17 -36.93
CA ILE A 17 53.68 -4.49 -35.64
C ILE A 17 53.90 -3.27 -34.72
N LEU A 18 52.88 -2.44 -34.55
CA LEU A 18 52.83 -1.50 -33.42
C LEU A 18 52.55 -2.31 -32.17
N SER A 19 53.60 -2.66 -31.42
CA SER A 19 53.47 -3.10 -30.05
C SER A 19 52.97 -1.92 -29.22
N ALA A 20 51.68 -1.91 -28.88
CA ALA A 20 51.13 -0.98 -27.90
C ALA A 20 51.80 -1.25 -26.55
N MET A 21 52.73 -0.37 -26.16
CA MET A 21 53.28 -0.36 -24.81
C MET A 21 52.14 -0.01 -23.85
N ALA A 22 51.70 -0.96 -23.03
CA ALA A 22 50.72 -0.72 -21.99
C ALA A 22 51.28 0.32 -21.02
N ALA A 23 50.63 1.50 -20.94
CA ALA A 23 50.97 2.52 -19.97
C ALA A 23 50.86 1.94 -18.53
N PRO A 24 51.74 2.34 -17.60
CA PRO A 24 51.65 1.90 -16.21
C PRO A 24 50.29 2.27 -15.61
N ALA A 25 49.68 1.33 -14.90
CA ALA A 25 48.39 1.53 -14.25
C ALA A 25 48.46 2.70 -13.24
N PRO A 26 47.42 3.54 -13.16
CA PRO A 26 47.41 4.69 -12.25
C PRO A 26 47.44 4.23 -10.78
N VAL A 27 48.27 4.89 -9.97
CA VAL A 27 48.31 4.67 -8.52
C VAL A 27 47.16 5.45 -7.88
N CYS A 28 46.16 4.74 -7.36
CA CYS A 28 44.97 5.34 -6.77
C CYS A 28 44.97 5.19 -5.25
N ASN A 29 44.82 6.31 -4.52
CA ASN A 29 44.65 6.29 -3.07
C ASN A 29 43.22 5.84 -2.72
N LYS A 30 43.08 4.64 -2.15
CA LYS A 30 41.79 4.02 -1.83
C LYS A 30 41.31 4.31 -0.40
N ALA A 31 42.01 5.17 0.34
CA ALA A 31 41.63 5.52 1.71
C ALA A 31 40.48 6.53 1.72
N CYS A 32 39.26 6.03 1.92
CA CYS A 32 38.06 6.85 2.11
C CYS A 32 37.48 6.69 3.52
N THR A 33 36.91 7.77 4.07
CA THR A 33 36.11 7.69 5.29
C THR A 33 34.84 6.87 5.03
N LYS A 34 34.40 6.07 5.99
CA LYS A 34 33.10 5.34 5.89
C LYS A 34 31.87 6.23 6.16
N ILE A 35 32.03 7.55 6.06
CA ILE A 35 30.93 8.50 6.24
C ILE A 35 30.10 8.49 4.96
N TYR A 36 28.81 8.19 5.10
CA TYR A 36 27.87 8.25 4.00
C TYR A 36 27.44 9.70 3.77
N LYS A 37 27.91 10.29 2.68
CA LYS A 37 27.55 11.65 2.20
C LYS A 37 27.39 11.55 0.68
N PRO A 38 26.26 11.01 0.20
CA PRO A 38 26.15 10.51 -1.16
C PRO A 38 26.31 11.60 -2.20
N VAL A 39 26.86 11.23 -3.35
CA VAL A 39 26.96 12.10 -4.51
C VAL A 39 26.37 11.42 -5.73
N CYS A 40 25.64 12.17 -6.54
CA CYS A 40 25.17 11.72 -7.83
C CYS A 40 26.17 12.17 -8.88
N ALA A 41 26.63 11.23 -9.70
CA ALA A 41 27.57 11.53 -10.76
C ALA A 41 27.11 10.92 -12.08
N LYS A 42 27.54 11.51 -13.21
CA LYS A 42 27.11 11.13 -14.56
C LYS A 42 28.30 10.89 -15.48
N LEU A 43 28.25 9.79 -16.24
CA LEU A 43 29.18 9.48 -17.32
C LEU A 43 28.90 10.32 -18.57
N GLN A 44 29.89 10.44 -19.47
CA GLN A 44 29.70 11.06 -20.79
C GLN A 44 28.57 10.40 -21.60
N SER A 45 28.35 9.09 -21.42
CA SER A 45 27.24 8.35 -22.06
C SER A 45 25.86 8.71 -21.53
N GLY A 46 25.77 9.49 -20.45
CA GLY A 46 24.51 9.90 -19.85
C GLY A 46 24.08 9.08 -18.62
N LYS A 47 24.72 7.93 -18.36
CA LYS A 47 24.42 7.07 -17.20
C LYS A 47 24.77 7.76 -15.89
N THR A 48 23.83 7.79 -14.95
CA THR A 48 24.02 8.31 -13.58
C THR A 48 24.29 7.20 -12.57
N GLN A 49 25.05 7.49 -11.53
CA GLN A 49 25.36 6.57 -10.43
C GLN A 49 25.53 7.33 -9.12
N THR A 50 24.97 6.78 -8.05
CA THR A 50 25.18 7.24 -6.67
C THR A 50 26.46 6.62 -6.11
N PHE A 51 27.35 7.43 -5.56
CA PHE A 51 28.51 6.99 -4.78
C PHE A 51 28.26 7.27 -3.29
N GLY A 52 28.79 6.44 -2.38
CA GLY A 52 28.58 6.61 -0.94
C GLY A 52 29.15 7.91 -0.40
N ASN A 53 30.21 8.42 -1.04
CA ASN A 53 30.75 9.76 -0.85
C ASN A 53 31.62 10.21 -2.05
N ALA A 54 32.04 11.48 -2.04
CA ALA A 54 32.91 12.05 -3.07
C ALA A 54 34.28 11.36 -3.19
N CYS A 55 34.82 10.83 -2.08
CA CYS A 55 36.09 10.09 -2.11
C CYS A 55 35.95 8.81 -2.93
N GLU A 56 34.90 8.03 -2.69
CA GLU A 56 34.63 6.80 -3.44
C GLU A 56 34.44 7.06 -4.94
N MET A 57 33.78 8.16 -5.33
CA MET A 57 33.69 8.59 -6.73
C MET A 57 35.06 8.90 -7.34
N ASN A 58 35.94 9.58 -6.59
CA ASN A 58 37.29 9.91 -7.06
C ASN A 58 38.19 8.67 -7.19
N VAL A 59 38.08 7.72 -6.27
CA VAL A 59 38.75 6.41 -6.38
C VAL A 59 38.30 5.71 -7.66
N PHE A 60 36.99 5.63 -7.90
CA PHE A 60 36.45 5.03 -9.11
C PHE A 60 36.98 5.69 -10.38
N ASN A 61 36.98 7.02 -10.45
CA ASN A 61 37.49 7.78 -11.60
C ASN A 61 39.00 7.61 -11.83
N CYS A 62 39.76 7.40 -10.77
CA CYS A 62 41.18 7.10 -10.85
C CYS A 62 41.42 5.70 -11.43
N GLU A 63 40.66 4.70 -10.96
CA GLU A 63 40.74 3.32 -11.44
C GLU A 63 40.20 3.15 -12.87
N ASN A 64 39.33 4.06 -13.30
CA ASN A 64 38.68 4.01 -14.62
C ASN A 64 38.92 5.29 -15.44
N PRO A 65 40.16 5.55 -15.92
CA PRO A 65 40.51 6.82 -16.58
C PRO A 65 39.70 7.11 -17.84
N SER A 66 39.26 6.06 -18.55
CA SER A 66 38.47 6.18 -19.79
C SER A 66 36.97 6.31 -19.54
N ASN A 67 36.48 6.08 -18.31
CA ASN A 67 35.06 6.09 -17.94
C ASN A 67 34.84 6.92 -16.66
N LYS A 68 35.23 8.19 -16.71
CA LYS A 68 35.09 9.10 -15.57
C LYS A 68 33.67 9.63 -15.43
N PHE A 69 33.16 9.56 -14.21
CA PHE A 69 31.94 10.22 -13.80
C PHE A 69 32.22 11.69 -13.42
N SER A 70 31.32 12.57 -13.80
CA SER A 70 31.29 13.98 -13.42
C SER A 70 30.24 14.23 -12.34
N LEU A 71 30.53 15.04 -11.34
CA LEU A 71 29.59 15.34 -10.26
C LEU A 71 28.35 16.07 -10.82
N VAL A 72 27.17 15.59 -10.48
CA VAL A 72 25.87 16.21 -10.81
C VAL A 72 25.29 16.91 -9.59
N ALA A 73 25.27 16.24 -8.43
CA ALA A 73 24.69 16.77 -7.20
C ALA A 73 25.36 16.15 -5.96
N GLU A 74 25.36 16.88 -4.84
CA GLU A 74 25.78 16.38 -3.51
C GLU A 74 24.65 15.62 -2.78
N THR A 75 23.91 14.80 -3.52
CA THR A 75 22.80 13.96 -3.03
C THR A 75 22.83 12.62 -3.76
N ALA A 76 22.03 11.65 -3.34
CA ALA A 76 21.80 10.46 -4.13
C ALA A 76 21.07 10.80 -5.46
N CYS A 77 21.29 10.01 -6.52
CA CYS A 77 20.71 10.29 -7.84
C CYS A 77 19.18 10.24 -7.87
N GLU A 78 18.58 9.40 -7.03
CA GLU A 78 17.13 9.30 -6.83
C GLU A 78 16.50 10.56 -6.22
N ASP A 79 17.31 11.38 -5.53
CA ASP A 79 16.88 12.62 -4.87
C ASP A 79 17.17 13.87 -5.70
N VAL A 80 17.79 13.71 -6.88
CA VAL A 80 18.04 14.83 -7.78
C VAL A 80 16.69 15.27 -8.37
N ALA A 81 16.15 16.36 -7.83
CA ALA A 81 14.94 16.98 -8.36
C ALA A 81 15.14 17.38 -9.83
N PRO A 82 14.16 17.13 -10.71
CA PRO A 82 14.24 17.57 -12.10
C PRO A 82 14.27 19.09 -12.18
N VAL A 83 15.13 19.63 -13.05
CA VAL A 83 15.14 21.07 -13.34
C VAL A 83 13.94 21.40 -14.21
N CYS A 84 12.91 21.98 -13.60
CA CYS A 84 11.66 22.34 -14.28
C CYS A 84 11.70 23.79 -14.74
N ASN A 85 11.46 24.02 -16.03
CA ASN A 85 11.30 25.37 -16.55
C ASN A 85 9.90 25.90 -16.19
N LYS A 86 9.82 26.76 -15.17
CA LYS A 86 8.55 27.31 -14.66
C LYS A 86 8.10 28.58 -15.42
N ALA A 87 8.78 28.97 -16.48
CA ALA A 87 8.43 30.14 -17.27
C ALA A 87 7.26 29.82 -18.21
N CYS A 88 6.04 30.09 -17.76
CA CYS A 88 4.84 29.98 -18.56
C CYS A 88 4.25 31.36 -18.88
N THR A 89 3.63 31.48 -20.07
CA THR A 89 2.81 32.65 -20.38
C THR A 89 1.58 32.67 -19.48
N LYS A 90 1.08 33.87 -19.13
CA LYS A 90 -0.15 34.05 -18.35
C LYS A 90 -1.42 34.00 -19.21
N ILE A 91 -1.32 33.44 -20.42
CA ILE A 91 -2.47 33.26 -21.31
C ILE A 91 -3.33 32.14 -20.74
N TRP A 92 -4.61 32.42 -20.54
CA TRP A 92 -5.61 31.41 -20.20
C TRP A 92 -6.00 30.65 -21.47
N ALA A 93 -5.46 29.44 -21.61
CA ALA A 93 -5.73 28.51 -22.71
C ALA A 93 -5.89 27.12 -22.10
N PRO A 94 -6.97 26.90 -21.34
CA PRO A 94 -7.05 25.84 -20.35
C PRO A 94 -7.00 24.45 -21.00
N VAL A 95 -6.44 23.52 -20.25
CA VAL A 95 -6.41 22.11 -20.63
C VAL A 95 -6.94 21.26 -19.48
N CYS A 96 -7.70 20.22 -19.84
CA CYS A 96 -8.17 19.22 -18.91
C CYS A 96 -7.24 18.03 -18.99
N ALA A 97 -6.78 17.54 -17.83
CA ALA A 97 -5.96 16.36 -17.77
C ALA A 97 -6.43 15.40 -16.68
N LYS A 98 -6.22 14.10 -16.91
CA LYS A 98 -6.45 13.03 -15.95
C LYS A 98 -5.17 12.74 -15.19
N LEU A 99 -5.23 12.76 -13.87
CA LEU A 99 -4.12 12.37 -13.00
C LEU A 99 -4.03 10.83 -12.92
N LEU A 100 -2.85 10.31 -12.55
CA LEU A 100 -2.68 8.87 -12.28
C LEU A 100 -3.63 8.35 -11.18
N SER A 101 -4.08 9.21 -10.26
CA SER A 101 -5.10 8.90 -9.26
C SER A 101 -6.50 8.67 -9.85
N GLY A 102 -6.72 9.05 -11.10
CA GLY A 102 -8.02 8.99 -11.80
C GLY A 102 -8.82 10.28 -11.76
N GLU A 103 -8.42 11.26 -10.95
CA GLU A 103 -9.06 12.59 -10.87
C GLU A 103 -8.78 13.44 -12.12
N THR A 104 -9.69 14.35 -12.45
CA THR A 104 -9.51 15.32 -13.54
C THR A 104 -9.12 16.68 -12.99
N LYS A 105 -8.13 17.33 -13.58
CA LYS A 105 -7.63 18.65 -13.16
C LYS A 105 -7.50 19.60 -14.35
N THR A 106 -8.01 20.82 -14.18
CA THR A 106 -7.84 21.91 -15.15
C THR A 106 -6.51 22.61 -14.88
N PHE A 107 -5.71 22.78 -15.93
CA PHE A 107 -4.49 23.60 -15.93
C PHE A 107 -4.73 24.86 -16.76
N GLY A 108 -4.17 25.99 -16.36
CA GLY A 108 -4.44 27.27 -17.04
C GLY A 108 -3.92 27.33 -18.47
N ASN A 109 -2.89 26.55 -18.77
CA ASN A 109 -2.46 26.22 -20.13
C ASN A 109 -1.58 24.97 -20.15
N LYS A 110 -1.24 24.50 -21.36
CA LYS A 110 -0.37 23.33 -21.55
C LYS A 110 0.99 23.48 -20.84
N CYS A 111 1.59 24.67 -20.83
CA CYS A 111 2.86 24.89 -20.14
C CYS A 111 2.73 24.61 -18.64
N THR A 112 1.66 25.10 -18.00
CA THR A 112 1.43 24.84 -16.56
C THR A 112 1.19 23.35 -16.26
N MET A 113 0.59 22.59 -17.20
CA MET A 113 0.47 21.13 -17.10
C MET A 113 1.83 20.43 -17.23
N ASP A 114 2.67 20.87 -18.17
CA ASP A 114 4.00 20.30 -18.39
C ASP A 114 4.92 20.57 -17.17
N VAL A 115 4.83 21.75 -16.56
CA VAL A 115 5.53 22.08 -15.30
C VAL A 115 5.10 21.15 -14.18
N PHE A 116 3.79 20.93 -14.02
CA PHE A 116 3.27 20.00 -13.02
C PHE A 116 3.81 18.58 -13.22
N ASN A 117 3.84 18.08 -14.46
CA ASN A 117 4.40 16.76 -14.77
C ASN A 117 5.90 16.66 -14.50
N CYS A 118 6.64 17.76 -14.67
CA CYS A 118 8.05 17.82 -14.33
C CYS A 118 8.26 17.76 -12.82
N GLU A 119 7.50 18.54 -12.04
CA GLU A 119 7.60 18.57 -10.58
C GLU A 119 7.09 17.29 -9.91
N ASN A 120 6.16 16.58 -10.56
CA ASN A 120 5.48 15.40 -10.02
C ASN A 120 5.72 14.16 -10.90
N PRO A 121 6.97 13.64 -10.98
CA PRO A 121 7.28 12.51 -11.87
C PRO A 121 6.53 11.20 -11.51
N LYS A 122 6.06 11.09 -10.26
CA LYS A 122 5.27 9.95 -9.75
C LYS A 122 3.75 10.13 -9.91
N GLU A 123 3.28 11.32 -10.26
CA GLU A 123 1.87 11.66 -10.41
C GLU A 123 1.66 12.51 -11.65
N LYS A 124 1.69 11.87 -12.83
CA LYS A 124 1.56 12.55 -14.11
C LYS A 124 0.11 12.85 -14.44
N ALA A 125 -0.09 13.97 -15.10
CA ALA A 125 -1.31 14.42 -15.74
C ALA A 125 -1.27 14.09 -17.25
N GLU A 126 -2.26 13.34 -17.72
CA GLU A 126 -2.48 13.00 -19.13
C GLU A 126 -3.53 13.93 -19.74
N LEU A 127 -3.20 14.61 -20.84
CA LEU A 127 -4.10 15.53 -21.52
C LEU A 127 -5.35 14.81 -22.04
N LEU A 128 -6.53 15.26 -21.60
CA LEU A 128 -7.83 14.80 -22.09
C LEU A 128 -8.41 15.75 -23.14
N ALA A 129 -8.36 17.06 -22.89
CA ALA A 129 -8.99 18.07 -23.75
C ALA A 129 -8.28 19.42 -23.70
N SER A 130 -8.33 20.18 -24.79
CA SER A 130 -7.91 21.59 -24.87
C SER A 130 -9.01 22.54 -24.41
N SER A 131 -9.64 22.21 -23.29
CA SER A 131 -10.68 22.97 -22.62
C SER A 131 -10.53 22.76 -21.12
N GLU A 132 -11.28 23.52 -20.32
CA GLU A 132 -11.42 23.19 -18.90
C GLU A 132 -12.02 21.79 -18.73
N CYS A 133 -11.67 21.12 -17.63
CA CYS A 133 -12.36 19.89 -17.27
C CYS A 133 -13.84 20.18 -17.06
N PRO A 134 -14.73 19.23 -17.41
CA PRO A 134 -16.13 19.35 -17.07
C PRO A 134 -16.23 19.49 -15.55
N SER A 135 -16.47 20.72 -15.09
CA SER A 135 -17.00 20.91 -13.75
C SER A 135 -18.38 20.31 -13.84
N THR A 136 -18.65 19.19 -13.18
CA THR A 136 -20.05 18.88 -12.88
C THR A 136 -20.57 20.11 -12.14
N PRO A 137 -21.52 20.87 -12.70
CA PRO A 137 -22.01 22.05 -11.99
C PRO A 137 -22.52 21.55 -10.66
N ALA A 138 -22.02 22.13 -9.56
CA ALA A 138 -22.63 21.88 -8.27
C ALA A 138 -24.13 22.16 -8.43
N PRO A 139 -25.00 21.21 -8.02
CA PRO A 139 -26.44 21.40 -8.18
C PRO A 139 -26.86 22.70 -7.46
N VAL A 140 -27.66 23.53 -8.14
CA VAL A 140 -28.21 24.74 -7.53
C VAL A 140 -29.28 24.29 -6.53
N CYS A 141 -28.96 24.37 -5.24
CA CYS A 141 -29.84 23.93 -4.16
C CYS A 141 -30.59 25.12 -3.56
N ASN A 142 -31.92 25.09 -3.59
CA ASN A 142 -32.74 26.06 -2.88
C ASN A 142 -32.71 25.76 -1.38
N LYS A 143 -32.00 26.57 -0.59
CA LYS A 143 -31.81 26.36 0.85
C LYS A 143 -32.92 26.98 1.72
N ALA A 144 -33.94 27.58 1.12
CA ALA A 144 -35.02 28.18 1.87
C ALA A 144 -36.00 27.11 2.35
N CYS A 145 -35.96 26.80 3.65
CA CYS A 145 -36.90 25.89 4.30
C CYS A 145 -37.73 26.62 5.37
N PRO A 146 -39.01 26.26 5.55
CA PRO A 146 -39.79 26.74 6.67
C PRO A 146 -39.18 26.28 8.00
N PHE A 147 -39.23 27.10 9.04
CA PHE A 147 -38.76 26.75 10.40
C PHE A 147 -39.71 25.79 11.16
N ILE A 148 -40.51 25.02 10.43
CA ILE A 148 -41.40 24.01 11.02
C ILE A 148 -40.57 22.79 11.40
N TYR A 149 -40.71 22.35 12.65
CA TYR A 149 -40.15 21.10 13.10
C TYR A 149 -41.18 19.98 12.87
N LYS A 150 -40.98 19.22 11.78
CA LYS A 150 -41.75 18.03 11.42
C LYS A 150 -40.75 16.97 10.95
N PRO A 151 -40.04 16.32 11.89
CA PRO A 151 -38.82 15.61 11.59
C PRO A 151 -39.05 14.43 10.64
N VAL A 152 -38.05 14.12 9.84
CA VAL A 152 -38.04 12.93 8.98
C VAL A 152 -36.74 12.16 9.20
N CYS A 153 -36.82 10.85 9.09
CA CYS A 153 -35.66 9.98 9.14
C CYS A 153 -35.21 9.64 7.73
N GLY A 154 -33.93 9.82 7.43
CA GLY A 154 -33.30 9.39 6.19
C GLY A 154 -32.17 8.38 6.43
N LYS A 155 -31.99 7.43 5.52
CA LYS A 155 -30.88 6.46 5.51
C LYS A 155 -29.86 6.86 4.44
N LEU A 156 -28.63 7.16 4.87
CA LEU A 156 -27.53 7.49 3.99
C LEU A 156 -27.04 6.23 3.25
N GLN A 157 -26.35 6.43 2.11
CA GLN A 157 -25.71 5.33 1.37
C GLN A 157 -24.69 4.54 2.22
N SER A 158 -24.13 5.15 3.27
CA SER A 158 -23.27 4.47 4.24
C SER A 158 -24.01 3.51 5.19
N GLY A 159 -25.34 3.44 5.12
CA GLY A 159 -26.18 2.65 6.01
C GLY A 159 -26.58 3.38 7.30
N LYS A 160 -25.96 4.52 7.63
CA LYS A 160 -26.31 5.33 8.80
C LYS A 160 -27.65 6.04 8.61
N THR A 161 -28.40 6.19 9.69
CA THR A 161 -29.64 6.99 9.71
C THR A 161 -29.36 8.41 10.23
N GLN A 162 -30.08 9.38 9.71
CA GLN A 162 -29.98 10.79 10.08
C GLN A 162 -31.38 11.43 10.15
N THR A 163 -31.66 12.11 11.26
CA THR A 163 -32.86 12.91 11.44
C THR A 163 -32.68 14.28 10.78
N PHE A 164 -33.65 14.70 9.98
CA PHE A 164 -33.75 16.05 9.42
C PHE A 164 -34.90 16.79 10.08
N SER A 165 -34.77 18.10 10.32
CA SER A 165 -35.79 18.89 11.04
C SER A 165 -37.13 18.91 10.31
N ASN A 166 -37.08 18.79 8.99
CA ASN A 166 -38.23 18.59 8.11
C ASN A 166 -37.80 18.01 6.75
N SER A 167 -38.78 17.65 5.92
CA SER A 167 -38.55 17.12 4.58
C SER A 167 -37.85 18.09 3.63
N CYS A 168 -38.01 19.41 3.81
CA CYS A 168 -37.30 20.40 3.01
C CYS A 168 -35.80 20.33 3.27
N GLU A 169 -35.39 20.29 4.54
CA GLU A 169 -33.97 20.18 4.90
C GLU A 169 -33.33 18.88 4.39
N MET A 170 -34.08 17.76 4.41
CA MET A 170 -33.63 16.51 3.79
C MET A 170 -33.40 16.65 2.28
N ASN A 171 -34.28 17.37 1.58
CA ASN A 171 -34.11 17.62 0.14
C ASN A 171 -32.92 18.55 -0.16
N VAL A 172 -32.71 19.57 0.67
CA VAL A 172 -31.53 20.45 0.57
C VAL A 172 -30.26 19.62 0.74
N PHE A 173 -30.21 18.77 1.77
CA PHE A 173 -29.09 17.88 2.00
C PHE A 173 -28.82 16.96 0.79
N ASN A 174 -29.86 16.33 0.23
CA ASN A 174 -29.74 15.46 -0.93
C ASN A 174 -29.28 16.17 -2.20
N CYS A 175 -29.65 17.44 -2.34
CA CYS A 175 -29.18 18.29 -3.41
C CYS A 175 -27.70 18.62 -3.22
N GLU A 176 -27.29 19.07 -2.04
CA GLU A 176 -25.90 19.44 -1.74
C GLU A 176 -24.94 18.24 -1.74
N ASN A 177 -25.46 17.04 -1.44
CA ASN A 177 -24.66 15.83 -1.25
C ASN A 177 -25.12 14.70 -2.19
N PRO A 178 -24.97 14.84 -3.52
CA PRO A 178 -25.49 13.87 -4.47
C PRO A 178 -24.85 12.47 -4.36
N ALA A 179 -23.63 12.39 -3.83
CA ALA A 179 -22.93 11.13 -3.57
C ALA A 179 -23.27 10.51 -2.19
N ALA A 180 -23.87 11.27 -1.28
CA ALA A 180 -24.21 10.81 0.07
C ALA A 180 -25.71 10.94 0.36
N LYS A 181 -26.55 10.91 -0.68
CA LYS A 181 -28.00 11.08 -0.57
C LYS A 181 -28.59 10.19 0.52
N ALA A 182 -29.50 10.79 1.30
CA ALA A 182 -30.37 10.12 2.23
C ALA A 182 -31.64 9.65 1.52
N GLU A 183 -31.95 8.36 1.64
CA GLU A 183 -33.22 7.76 1.27
C GLU A 183 -34.23 7.95 2.40
N PHE A 184 -35.46 8.36 2.08
CA PHE A 184 -36.50 8.57 3.09
C PHE A 184 -36.90 7.25 3.77
N VAL A 185 -36.95 7.25 5.10
CA VAL A 185 -37.30 6.09 5.93
C VAL A 185 -38.66 6.28 6.62
N ALA A 186 -38.87 7.41 7.29
CA ALA A 186 -40.06 7.64 8.10
C ALA A 186 -40.39 9.13 8.30
N GLU A 187 -41.66 9.44 8.57
CA GLU A 187 -42.16 10.80 8.91
C GLU A 187 -41.94 11.17 10.39
N THR A 188 -40.92 10.60 11.02
CA THR A 188 -40.56 10.82 12.42
C THR A 188 -39.05 10.97 12.55
N ALA A 189 -38.56 11.36 13.73
CA ALA A 189 -37.13 11.29 14.02
C ALA A 189 -36.63 9.84 13.96
N CYS A 190 -35.36 9.64 13.64
CA CYS A 190 -34.77 8.31 13.50
C CYS A 190 -34.78 7.52 14.81
N GLU A 191 -34.67 8.17 15.97
CA GLU A 191 -34.80 7.52 17.27
C GLU A 191 -36.23 6.99 17.56
N GLU A 192 -37.24 7.53 16.89
CA GLU A 192 -38.64 7.13 17.03
C GLU A 192 -39.07 6.06 16.03
N VAL A 193 -38.23 5.78 15.02
CA VAL A 193 -38.45 4.66 14.12
C VAL A 193 -38.32 3.39 14.94
N ALA A 194 -39.46 2.75 15.22
CA ALA A 194 -39.53 1.55 16.02
C ALA A 194 -38.49 0.54 15.50
N ALA A 195 -37.57 0.13 16.40
CA ALA A 195 -36.63 -0.92 16.09
C ALA A 195 -37.40 -2.14 15.57
N PRO A 196 -36.88 -2.87 14.56
CA PRO A 196 -37.52 -4.07 14.07
C PRO A 196 -37.81 -5.01 15.25
N VAL A 197 -39.05 -5.52 15.32
CA VAL A 197 -39.43 -6.48 16.36
C VAL A 197 -38.68 -7.78 16.08
N CYS A 198 -37.57 -7.99 16.78
CA CYS A 198 -36.75 -9.18 16.63
C CYS A 198 -37.25 -10.30 17.53
N ASN A 199 -37.62 -11.43 16.92
CA ASN A 199 -37.94 -12.64 17.67
C ASN A 199 -36.63 -13.25 18.22
N LYS A 200 -36.33 -13.00 19.49
CA LYS A 200 -35.09 -13.47 20.16
C LYS A 200 -35.15 -14.92 20.61
N ALA A 201 -36.24 -15.64 20.32
CA ALA A 201 -36.40 -17.03 20.72
C ALA A 201 -35.60 -17.96 19.80
N CYS A 202 -34.46 -18.44 20.28
CA CYS A 202 -33.65 -19.45 19.62
C CYS A 202 -33.55 -20.73 20.45
N THR A 203 -33.44 -21.88 19.77
CA THR A 203 -33.04 -23.13 20.44
C THR A 203 -31.61 -22.99 20.95
N ARG A 204 -31.27 -23.71 22.03
CA ARG A 204 -29.90 -23.74 22.58
C ARG A 204 -29.00 -24.77 21.90
N GLU A 205 -29.41 -25.30 20.76
CA GLU A 205 -28.59 -26.23 19.98
C GLU A 205 -27.37 -25.49 19.42
N TYR A 206 -26.18 -26.04 19.65
CA TYR A 206 -24.95 -25.49 19.12
C TYR A 206 -24.66 -26.07 17.73
N ARG A 207 -25.00 -25.30 16.69
CA ARG A 207 -24.71 -25.56 15.27
C ARG A 207 -24.05 -24.31 14.69
N PRO A 208 -22.78 -24.06 15.02
CA PRO A 208 -22.19 -22.76 14.85
C PRO A 208 -22.14 -22.33 13.39
N VAL A 209 -22.29 -21.04 13.18
CA VAL A 209 -22.12 -20.40 11.87
C VAL A 209 -21.10 -19.28 11.98
N CYS A 210 -20.28 -19.13 10.95
CA CYS A 210 -19.32 -18.04 10.84
C CYS A 210 -19.94 -16.97 9.96
N ALA A 211 -19.90 -15.72 10.42
CA ALA A 211 -20.32 -14.58 9.63
C ALA A 211 -19.27 -13.47 9.67
N LYS A 212 -19.18 -12.68 8.60
CA LYS A 212 -18.27 -11.56 8.45
C LYS A 212 -19.02 -10.26 8.75
N LEU A 213 -18.51 -9.47 9.68
CA LEU A 213 -19.03 -8.15 10.03
C LEU A 213 -18.65 -7.12 8.95
N GLN A 214 -19.35 -5.99 8.90
CA GLN A 214 -19.00 -4.89 8.00
C GLN A 214 -17.59 -4.31 8.27
N SER A 215 -17.07 -4.46 9.51
CA SER A 215 -15.68 -4.12 9.86
C SER A 215 -14.64 -4.99 9.13
N GLY A 216 -15.06 -6.12 8.56
CA GLY A 216 -14.19 -7.12 7.95
C GLY A 216 -13.81 -8.28 8.88
N GLU A 217 -14.07 -8.15 10.18
CA GLU A 217 -13.83 -9.20 11.17
C GLU A 217 -14.82 -10.36 11.02
N THR A 218 -14.45 -11.55 11.49
CA THR A 218 -15.31 -12.73 11.49
C THR A 218 -15.76 -13.07 12.90
N GLN A 219 -17.04 -13.43 13.06
CA GLN A 219 -17.67 -13.75 14.33
C GLN A 219 -18.44 -15.08 14.24
N THR A 220 -18.26 -15.94 15.24
CA THR A 220 -19.01 -17.18 15.38
C THR A 220 -20.32 -16.93 16.11
N PHE A 221 -21.43 -17.39 15.54
CA PHE A 221 -22.75 -17.40 16.15
C PHE A 221 -23.12 -18.83 16.55
N GLY A 222 -23.79 -19.03 17.68
CA GLY A 222 -24.05 -20.36 18.24
C GLY A 222 -24.93 -21.24 17.35
N ASN A 223 -25.83 -20.61 16.60
CA ASN A 223 -26.58 -21.23 15.51
C ASN A 223 -27.13 -20.18 14.53
N LYS A 224 -27.74 -20.64 13.44
CA LYS A 224 -28.35 -19.76 12.42
C LYS A 224 -29.38 -18.80 13.03
N CYS A 225 -30.21 -19.24 13.99
CA CYS A 225 -31.19 -18.36 14.63
C CYS A 225 -30.50 -17.19 15.35
N THR A 226 -29.41 -17.45 16.09
CA THR A 226 -28.68 -16.38 16.78
C THR A 226 -28.03 -15.38 15.82
N LEU A 227 -27.60 -15.81 14.62
CA LEU A 227 -27.15 -14.91 13.56
C LEU A 227 -28.30 -14.06 13.00
N ASP A 228 -29.45 -14.68 12.75
CA ASP A 228 -30.63 -13.98 12.22
C ASP A 228 -31.16 -12.95 13.22
N VAL A 229 -31.15 -13.26 14.53
CA VAL A 229 -31.47 -12.30 15.61
C VAL A 229 -30.49 -11.12 15.60
N PHE A 230 -29.19 -11.39 15.52
CA PHE A 230 -28.17 -10.33 15.43
C PHE A 230 -28.42 -9.41 14.24
N ASN A 231 -28.67 -9.97 13.05
CA ASN A 231 -28.95 -9.20 11.83
C ASN A 231 -30.26 -8.43 11.88
N CYS A 232 -31.23 -8.90 12.66
CA CYS A 232 -32.45 -8.16 12.94
C CYS A 232 -32.18 -6.95 13.85
N GLU A 233 -31.42 -7.15 14.93
CA GLU A 233 -31.08 -6.08 15.89
C GLU A 233 -30.13 -5.04 15.28
N HIS A 234 -29.35 -5.43 14.27
CA HIS A 234 -28.37 -4.58 13.59
C HIS A 234 -28.71 -4.43 12.10
N PRO A 235 -29.84 -3.79 11.73
CA PRO A 235 -30.33 -3.73 10.35
C PRO A 235 -29.39 -2.98 9.41
N ASN A 236 -28.52 -2.12 9.95
CA ASN A 236 -27.54 -1.33 9.20
C ASN A 236 -26.12 -1.92 9.23
N GLU A 237 -25.85 -2.89 10.11
CA GLU A 237 -24.53 -3.51 10.31
C GLU A 237 -24.65 -5.05 10.30
N LYS A 238 -25.31 -5.59 9.28
CA LYS A 238 -25.55 -7.03 9.17
C LYS A 238 -24.25 -7.80 9.00
N ALA A 239 -24.17 -8.95 9.66
CA ALA A 239 -23.14 -9.95 9.47
C ALA A 239 -23.50 -10.86 8.28
N GLU A 240 -22.59 -10.97 7.32
CA GLU A 240 -22.72 -11.82 6.14
C GLU A 240 -22.32 -13.26 6.46
N PHE A 241 -23.21 -14.23 6.21
CA PHE A 241 -22.89 -15.64 6.41
C PHE A 241 -21.70 -16.07 5.55
N VAL A 242 -20.72 -16.75 6.15
CA VAL A 242 -19.52 -17.27 5.50
C VAL A 242 -19.57 -18.79 5.41
N THR A 243 -19.68 -19.48 6.56
CA THR A 243 -19.69 -20.95 6.62
C THR A 243 -20.64 -21.48 7.70
N ALA A 244 -21.13 -22.70 7.49
CA ALA A 244 -21.90 -23.47 8.48
C ALA A 244 -20.98 -24.17 9.51
N SER A 245 -20.00 -23.42 10.02
CA SER A 245 -19.06 -23.86 11.04
C SER A 245 -18.69 -22.67 11.93
N ALA A 246 -18.01 -22.91 13.05
CA ALA A 246 -17.35 -21.81 13.75
C ALA A 246 -16.32 -21.13 12.82
N CYS A 247 -16.07 -19.83 13.05
CA CYS A 247 -15.00 -19.13 12.36
C CYS A 247 -13.64 -19.74 12.72
N PRO A 248 -12.67 -19.76 11.78
CA PRO A 248 -11.31 -20.17 12.09
C PRO A 248 -10.79 -19.36 13.26
N ALA A 249 -10.23 -20.03 14.27
CA ALA A 249 -9.51 -19.32 15.32
C ALA A 249 -8.40 -18.50 14.66
N ALA A 250 -8.21 -17.25 15.11
CA ALA A 250 -7.06 -16.46 14.70
C ALA A 250 -5.78 -17.31 14.87
N PRO A 251 -4.82 -17.24 13.92
CA PRO A 251 -3.62 -18.05 14.01
C PRO A 251 -2.94 -17.79 15.35
N VAL A 252 -2.80 -18.84 16.15
CA VAL A 252 -2.16 -18.76 17.47
C VAL A 252 -0.69 -18.37 17.24
N VAL A 253 -0.32 -17.15 17.62
CA VAL A 253 1.08 -16.69 17.53
C VAL A 253 1.82 -17.17 18.77
N CYS A 254 2.56 -18.28 18.63
CA CYS A 254 3.37 -18.82 19.71
C CYS A 254 4.65 -18.03 19.91
N LYS A 255 4.98 -17.74 21.17
CA LYS A 255 6.22 -17.08 21.55
C LYS A 255 7.41 -17.97 21.20
N LYS A 256 8.22 -17.65 20.20
CA LYS A 256 9.37 -18.50 19.79
C LYS A 256 10.66 -18.27 20.56
N ALA A 257 10.69 -17.29 21.47
CA ALA A 257 11.89 -16.91 22.22
C ALA A 257 11.80 -17.34 23.69
N CYS A 258 12.67 -18.28 24.09
CA CYS A 258 12.89 -18.68 25.47
C CYS A 258 14.31 -18.32 25.93
N ASN A 259 14.48 -18.09 27.23
CA ASN A 259 15.82 -17.99 27.80
C ASN A 259 16.51 -19.36 27.70
N LYS A 260 17.86 -19.35 27.68
CA LYS A 260 18.68 -20.58 27.61
C LYS A 260 19.04 -21.15 28.98
N MET A 261 18.36 -20.72 30.05
CA MET A 261 18.57 -21.28 31.38
C MET A 261 18.00 -22.70 31.39
N TYR A 262 18.85 -23.67 31.75
CA TYR A 262 18.43 -25.05 31.90
C TYR A 262 17.81 -25.23 33.29
N ALA A 263 16.51 -25.48 33.32
CA ALA A 263 15.71 -25.73 34.51
C ALA A 263 14.65 -26.77 34.14
N PRO A 264 15.03 -28.05 34.01
CA PRO A 264 14.27 -29.04 33.26
C PRO A 264 12.89 -29.29 33.85
N VAL A 265 11.93 -29.53 32.97
CA VAL A 265 10.55 -29.87 33.33
C VAL A 265 10.17 -31.16 32.64
N CYS A 266 9.72 -32.15 33.41
CA CYS A 266 9.11 -33.35 32.87
C CYS A 266 7.64 -33.10 32.62
N ALA A 267 7.16 -33.45 31.43
CA ALA A 267 5.75 -33.42 31.11
C ALA A 267 5.31 -34.69 30.36
N LYS A 268 4.09 -35.14 30.61
CA LYS A 268 3.46 -36.30 29.99
C LYS A 268 2.67 -35.86 28.76
N LEU A 269 3.00 -36.40 27.60
CA LEU A 269 2.30 -36.18 26.34
C LEU A 269 0.95 -36.90 26.33
N GLN A 270 0.04 -36.49 25.43
CA GLN A 270 -1.24 -37.21 25.25
C GLN A 270 -1.06 -38.68 24.84
N SER A 271 0.06 -39.03 24.19
CA SER A 271 0.42 -40.42 23.88
C SER A 271 0.70 -41.27 25.12
N GLY A 272 0.85 -40.65 26.30
CA GLY A 272 1.23 -41.29 27.54
C GLY A 272 2.74 -41.30 27.81
N GLU A 273 3.56 -40.97 26.81
CA GLU A 273 5.01 -40.84 26.92
C GLU A 273 5.40 -39.60 27.75
N THR A 274 6.50 -39.68 28.50
CA THR A 274 7.05 -38.55 29.24
C THR A 274 8.21 -37.92 28.48
N LYS A 275 8.23 -36.58 28.39
CA LYS A 275 9.25 -35.80 27.69
C LYS A 275 9.80 -34.69 28.59
N THR A 276 11.13 -34.57 28.60
CA THR A 276 11.84 -33.48 29.29
C THR A 276 11.91 -32.23 28.40
N PHE A 277 11.55 -31.08 28.97
CA PHE A 277 11.68 -29.75 28.37
C PHE A 277 12.80 -28.99 29.07
N GLY A 278 13.57 -28.17 28.34
CA GLY A 278 14.75 -27.49 28.89
C GLY A 278 14.42 -26.45 29.96
N ASN A 279 13.21 -25.88 29.92
CA ASN A 279 12.61 -25.03 30.94
C ASN A 279 11.10 -24.87 30.72
N GLN A 280 10.40 -24.26 31.67
CA GLN A 280 8.96 -23.98 31.58
C GLN A 280 8.57 -23.24 30.30
N CYS A 281 9.37 -22.26 29.86
CA CYS A 281 9.08 -21.54 28.61
C CYS A 281 9.02 -22.50 27.42
N THR A 282 9.98 -23.43 27.29
CA THR A 282 9.96 -24.40 26.19
C THR A 282 8.78 -25.38 26.24
N LEU A 283 8.27 -25.71 27.43
CA LEU A 283 7.01 -26.46 27.58
C LEU A 283 5.80 -25.61 27.14
N ASP A 284 5.75 -24.34 27.52
CA ASP A 284 4.66 -23.43 27.15
C ASP A 284 4.59 -23.20 25.64
N VAL A 285 5.75 -23.05 24.98
CA VAL A 285 5.83 -22.96 23.52
C VAL A 285 5.30 -24.23 22.86
N TYR A 286 5.71 -25.40 23.37
CA TYR A 286 5.23 -26.68 22.86
C TYR A 286 3.71 -26.80 22.97
N ASN A 287 3.14 -26.44 24.12
CA ASN A 287 1.70 -26.48 24.35
C ASN A 287 0.94 -25.46 23.47
N CYS A 288 1.54 -24.30 23.22
CA CYS A 288 1.00 -23.32 22.29
C CYS A 288 0.97 -23.84 20.84
N GLU A 289 2.05 -24.48 20.38
CA GLU A 289 2.17 -25.04 19.03
C GLU A 289 1.30 -26.29 18.84
N ASN A 290 0.91 -26.95 19.94
CA ASN A 290 0.14 -28.19 19.96
C ASN A 290 -1.15 -28.04 20.81
N PRO A 291 -2.07 -27.12 20.46
CA PRO A 291 -3.22 -26.77 21.31
C PRO A 291 -4.19 -27.95 21.55
N ASN A 292 -4.20 -28.94 20.64
CA ASN A 292 -5.03 -30.14 20.75
C ASN A 292 -4.28 -31.32 21.40
N ALA A 293 -2.98 -31.19 21.69
CA ALA A 293 -2.11 -32.25 22.17
C ALA A 293 -1.16 -31.77 23.29
N LEU A 294 -1.75 -31.19 24.34
CA LEU A 294 -1.00 -30.59 25.45
C LEU A 294 -0.16 -31.63 26.21
N ALA A 295 1.09 -31.28 26.49
CA ALA A 295 1.94 -31.96 27.45
C ALA A 295 1.59 -31.47 28.87
N GLN A 296 1.24 -32.42 29.74
CA GLN A 296 0.86 -32.15 31.13
C GLN A 296 2.10 -32.16 32.01
N PHE A 297 2.30 -31.10 32.79
CA PHE A 297 3.38 -31.02 33.77
C PHE A 297 3.37 -32.22 34.74
N VAL A 298 4.54 -32.82 34.98
CA VAL A 298 4.73 -33.91 35.94
C VAL A 298 5.66 -33.47 37.07
N SER A 299 6.83 -32.91 36.75
CA SER A 299 7.81 -32.52 37.77
C SER A 299 8.80 -31.45 37.28
N ASN A 300 9.47 -30.78 38.22
CA ASN A 300 10.54 -29.80 37.97
C ASN A 300 11.93 -30.47 37.79
N ASN A 301 11.94 -31.72 37.35
CA ASN A 301 13.15 -32.49 37.06
C ASN A 301 13.02 -33.13 35.68
N GLU A 302 14.09 -33.73 35.19
CA GLU A 302 14.03 -34.57 34.00
C GLU A 302 13.10 -35.77 34.24
N CYS A 303 12.47 -36.26 33.17
CA CYS A 303 11.66 -37.47 33.25
C CYS A 303 12.53 -38.67 33.61
N GLN A 304 12.04 -39.50 34.54
CA GLN A 304 12.65 -40.79 34.86
C GLN A 304 11.95 -41.87 34.03
N ASN A 305 12.76 -42.77 33.45
CA ASN A 305 12.26 -43.93 32.70
C ASN A 305 11.49 -44.92 33.60
#